data_AF-A0A1W2CA67-F1
#
_entry.id   AF-A0A1W2CA67-F1
#
_cell.length_a   1.000
_cell.length_b   1.000
_cell.length_c   1.000
_cell.angle_alpha   90.00
_cell.angle_beta   90.00
_cell.angle_gamma   90.00
#
_symmetry.space_group_name_H-M   'P 1'
#
loop_
_entity.id
_entity.type
_entity.pdbx_description
1 polymer ?
#
loop_
_entity_poly.entity_id
_entity_poly.type
_entity_poly.pdbx_seq_one_letter_code
_entity_poly.pdbx_strand_id
1 'polypeptide(L)'
;MLDIAVSYNKYKFLGDEFLTWVWYVVENEINIKPMLAMECNTVSLKLGNTIVLENSLGDESSEKITIKGDDAGLEEGTTALRKGAVVTEMNLIFTVDENEWRFSIKGESMNITGLKTPATGNIESQDDIEGAVLEKIELYTIPLQAIDTLFEYFIKKRVSDRWRDIEIPAMREWISL
;
A
#
# COMPACT_ATOMS: atom_id res chain seq x y z
N MET A 1 -19.07 22.32 4.75
CA MET A 1 -18.05 21.54 4.02
C MET A 1 -16.70 22.09 4.48
N LEU A 2 -15.82 21.26 5.06
CA LEU A 2 -14.46 21.70 5.35
C LEU A 2 -13.75 22.00 4.02
N ASP A 3 -12.87 23.00 4.03
CA ASP A 3 -11.99 23.28 2.90
C ASP A 3 -11.12 22.05 2.60
N ILE A 4 -10.79 21.83 1.31
CA ILE A 4 -10.05 20.64 0.86
C ILE A 4 -8.65 20.61 1.49
N ALA A 5 -7.96 21.74 1.58
CA ALA A 5 -6.63 21.80 2.18
C ALA A 5 -6.68 21.54 3.69
N VAL A 6 -7.72 22.04 4.37
CA VAL A 6 -7.94 21.74 5.80
C VAL A 6 -8.25 20.25 6.01
N SER A 7 -9.09 19.67 5.17
CA SER A 7 -9.44 18.24 5.24
C SER A 7 -8.22 17.37 4.97
N TYR A 8 -7.43 17.70 3.95
CA TYR A 8 -6.19 17.02 3.62
C TYR A 8 -5.22 17.02 4.81
N ASN A 9 -4.91 18.18 5.38
CA ASN A 9 -3.99 18.28 6.52
C ASN A 9 -4.51 17.54 7.76
N LYS A 10 -5.83 17.50 7.96
CA LYS A 10 -6.46 16.82 9.08
C LYS A 10 -6.47 15.30 8.93
N TYR A 11 -6.56 14.77 7.70
CA TYR A 11 -6.81 13.35 7.46
C TYR A 11 -5.67 12.61 6.74
N LYS A 12 -4.61 13.31 6.30
CA LYS A 12 -3.47 12.68 5.62
C LYS A 12 -2.81 11.53 6.40
N PHE A 13 -2.85 11.60 7.73
CA PHE A 13 -2.30 10.57 8.62
C PHE A 13 -2.96 9.19 8.38
N LEU A 14 -4.20 9.14 7.88
CA LEU A 14 -4.89 7.88 7.58
C LEU A 14 -4.18 7.09 6.48
N GLY A 15 -3.56 7.78 5.53
CA GLY A 15 -2.77 7.13 4.49
C GLY A 15 -1.50 6.49 5.06
N ASP A 16 -0.80 7.18 5.96
CA ASP A 16 0.41 6.65 6.58
C ASP A 16 0.10 5.50 7.56
N GLU A 17 -0.99 5.60 8.33
CA GLU A 17 -1.51 4.49 9.14
C GLU A 17 -1.91 3.29 8.26
N PHE A 18 -2.55 3.54 7.10
CA PHE A 18 -2.92 2.51 6.15
C PHE A 18 -1.69 1.79 5.60
N LEU A 19 -0.66 2.51 5.14
CA LEU A 19 0.56 1.87 4.64
C LEU A 19 1.29 1.08 5.73
N THR A 20 1.29 1.57 6.97
CA THR A 20 1.84 0.85 8.11
C THR A 20 1.07 -0.46 8.36
N TRP A 21 -0.25 -0.42 8.24
CA TRP A 21 -1.10 -1.60 8.33
C TRP A 21 -0.91 -2.56 7.14
N VAL A 22 -0.74 -2.05 5.91
CA VAL A 22 -0.43 -2.88 4.73
C VAL A 22 0.88 -3.63 4.94
N TRP A 23 1.90 -2.97 5.49
CA TRP A 23 3.15 -3.65 5.80
C TRP A 23 2.96 -4.79 6.83
N TYR A 24 2.21 -4.54 7.90
CA TYR A 24 1.82 -5.58 8.86
C TYR A 24 1.12 -6.78 8.17
N VAL A 25 0.17 -6.50 7.28
CA VAL A 25 -0.57 -7.50 6.50
C VAL A 25 0.37 -8.33 5.63
N VAL A 26 1.32 -7.70 4.96
CA VAL A 26 2.30 -8.37 4.08
C VAL A 26 3.23 -9.27 4.89
N GLU A 27 3.84 -8.76 5.98
CA GLU A 27 4.81 -9.51 6.79
C GLU A 27 4.19 -10.71 7.51
N ASN A 28 2.91 -10.64 7.86
CA ASN A 28 2.19 -11.73 8.52
C ASN A 28 1.47 -12.64 7.52
N GLU A 29 1.71 -12.47 6.21
CA GLU A 29 1.10 -13.24 5.13
C GLU A 29 -0.44 -13.32 5.24
N ILE A 30 -1.07 -12.22 5.70
CA ILE A 30 -2.52 -12.18 5.90
C ILE A 30 -3.21 -12.24 4.54
N ASN A 31 -4.14 -13.18 4.39
CA ASN A 31 -4.89 -13.36 3.16
C ASN A 31 -5.78 -12.12 2.86
N ILE A 32 -5.39 -11.35 1.84
CA ILE A 32 -6.09 -10.14 1.40
C ILE A 32 -7.28 -10.42 0.47
N LYS A 33 -7.42 -11.63 -0.08
CA LYS A 33 -8.49 -11.96 -1.03
C LYS A 33 -9.90 -11.57 -0.53
N PRO A 34 -10.30 -11.85 0.73
CA PRO A 34 -11.62 -11.47 1.23
C PRO A 34 -11.82 -9.96 1.42
N MET A 35 -10.74 -9.17 1.32
CA MET A 35 -10.74 -7.72 1.50
C MET A 35 -10.88 -6.97 0.17
N LEU A 36 -10.69 -7.66 -0.96
CA LEU A 36 -10.73 -7.07 -2.29
C LEU A 36 -12.09 -7.33 -2.95
N ALA A 37 -12.63 -6.31 -3.62
CA ALA A 37 -13.86 -6.46 -4.42
C ALA A 37 -13.50 -6.84 -5.87
N MET A 38 -12.79 -7.95 -6.06
CA MET A 38 -12.44 -8.49 -7.38
C MET A 38 -12.50 -10.02 -7.38
N GLU A 39 -12.86 -10.59 -8.52
CA GLU A 39 -12.87 -12.04 -8.73
C GLU A 39 -11.51 -12.48 -9.27
N CYS A 40 -10.82 -13.35 -8.52
CA CYS A 40 -9.53 -13.93 -8.90
C CYS A 40 -9.35 -15.29 -8.22
N ASN A 41 -8.45 -16.14 -8.72
CA ASN A 41 -8.11 -17.39 -8.04
C ASN A 41 -7.12 -17.11 -6.90
N THR A 42 -6.03 -16.41 -7.19
CA THR A 42 -4.99 -16.07 -6.23
C THR A 42 -4.71 -14.57 -6.24
N VAL A 43 -4.35 -14.03 -5.08
CA VAL A 43 -3.93 -12.64 -4.95
C VAL A 43 -2.94 -12.49 -3.80
N SER A 44 -1.92 -11.67 -3.99
CA SER A 44 -0.91 -11.38 -2.96
C SER A 44 -0.34 -9.98 -3.10
N LEU A 45 0.10 -9.43 -1.97
CA LEU A 45 0.92 -8.23 -1.89
C LEU A 45 2.26 -8.60 -1.27
N LYS A 46 3.34 -8.08 -1.84
CA LYS A 46 4.68 -8.18 -1.28
C LYS A 46 5.32 -6.81 -1.24
N LEU A 47 6.23 -6.62 -0.30
CA LEU A 47 7.13 -5.48 -0.34
C LEU A 47 8.01 -5.58 -1.58
N GLY A 48 8.13 -4.45 -2.26
CA GLY A 48 9.15 -4.25 -3.27
C GLY A 48 10.45 -3.78 -2.64
N ASN A 49 11.23 -3.02 -3.40
CA ASN A 49 12.61 -2.73 -3.04
C ASN A 49 12.81 -1.50 -2.14
N THR A 50 11.75 -0.78 -1.77
CA THR A 50 11.86 0.49 -1.04
C THR A 50 10.71 0.63 -0.04
N ILE A 51 11.04 0.99 1.19
CA ILE A 51 10.08 1.47 2.20
C ILE A 51 10.62 2.71 2.87
N VAL A 52 9.75 3.68 3.12
CA VAL A 52 10.07 4.98 3.69
C VAL A 52 9.24 5.19 4.94
N LEU A 53 9.91 5.46 6.05
CA LEU A 53 9.30 5.75 7.33
C LEU A 53 9.62 7.18 7.77
N GLU A 54 8.69 7.79 8.49
CA GLU A 54 8.87 9.09 9.11
C GLU A 54 8.44 9.06 10.57
N ASN A 55 9.27 9.60 11.45
CA ASN A 55 8.95 9.81 12.85
C ASN A 55 8.88 11.32 13.13
N SER A 56 7.74 11.79 13.63
CA SER A 56 7.60 13.19 14.06
C SER A 56 8.17 13.33 15.46
N LEU A 57 9.26 14.10 15.58
CA LEU A 57 9.96 14.36 16.85
C LEU A 57 9.48 15.67 17.52
N GLY A 58 8.38 16.26 17.03
CA GLY A 58 7.82 17.53 17.46
C GLY A 58 7.25 18.34 16.28
N ASP A 59 6.85 19.59 16.54
CA ASP A 59 6.14 20.43 15.56
C ASP A 59 6.97 20.83 14.33
N GLU A 60 8.32 20.77 14.39
CA GLU A 60 9.20 21.23 13.30
C GLU A 60 10.33 20.25 12.91
N SER A 61 10.40 19.07 13.53
CA SER A 61 11.43 18.07 13.20
C SER A 61 10.83 16.71 12.92
N SER A 62 11.25 16.12 11.79
CA SER A 62 10.96 14.74 11.48
C SER A 62 12.24 13.99 11.10
N GLU A 63 12.30 12.73 11.52
CA GLU A 63 13.33 11.79 11.11
C GLU A 63 12.79 10.93 9.98
N LYS A 64 13.45 10.99 8.82
CA LYS A 64 13.08 10.18 7.65
C LYS A 64 14.07 9.03 7.47
N ILE A 65 13.54 7.82 7.41
CA ILE A 65 14.30 6.59 7.19
C ILE A 65 13.87 6.02 5.85
N THR A 66 14.83 5.70 4.99
CA THR A 66 14.56 5.07 3.68
C THR A 66 15.39 3.81 3.58
N ILE A 67 14.70 2.69 3.51
CA ILE A 67 15.30 1.37 3.38
C ILE A 67 15.17 0.95 1.92
N LYS A 68 16.28 0.52 1.31
CA LYS A 68 16.33 0.07 -0.09
C LYS A 68 17.06 -1.27 -0.21
N GLY A 69 16.49 -2.18 -0.98
CA GLY A 69 17.10 -3.48 -1.32
C GLY A 69 16.05 -4.54 -1.58
N ASP A 70 16.42 -5.55 -2.38
CA ASP A 70 15.52 -6.64 -2.80
C ASP A 70 15.30 -7.68 -1.69
N ASP A 71 16.18 -7.70 -0.68
CA ASP A 71 16.12 -8.47 0.58
C ASP A 71 16.43 -7.55 1.78
N ALA A 72 16.09 -6.26 1.67
CA ALA A 72 16.51 -5.28 2.66
C ALA A 72 16.04 -5.71 4.06
N GLY A 73 16.99 -5.83 5.00
CA GLY A 73 16.70 -6.11 6.39
C GLY A 73 15.59 -5.18 6.87
N LEU A 74 14.45 -5.78 7.20
CA LEU A 74 13.30 -5.05 7.74
C LEU A 74 13.49 -4.73 9.23
N GLU A 75 14.57 -5.22 9.84
CA GLU A 75 14.94 -5.02 11.24
C GLU A 75 15.13 -3.53 11.59
N GLU A 76 15.75 -2.75 10.69
CA GLU A 76 15.87 -1.30 10.86
C GLU A 76 14.50 -0.61 10.78
N GLY A 77 13.60 -1.13 9.94
CA GLY A 77 12.26 -0.60 9.77
C GLY A 77 11.36 -0.88 10.97
N THR A 78 11.34 -2.12 11.47
CA THR A 78 10.54 -2.48 12.66
C THR A 78 11.04 -1.73 13.88
N THR A 79 12.35 -1.51 14.00
CA THR A 79 12.94 -0.64 15.03
C THR A 79 12.46 0.81 14.93
N ALA A 80 12.31 1.35 13.72
CA ALA A 80 11.74 2.68 13.53
C ALA A 80 10.26 2.74 13.93
N LEU A 81 9.46 1.72 13.58
CA LEU A 81 8.06 1.62 14.03
C LEU A 81 7.95 1.58 15.56
N ARG A 82 8.84 0.84 16.25
CA ARG A 82 8.88 0.82 17.74
C ARG A 82 9.11 2.21 18.34
N LYS A 83 9.82 3.10 17.63
CA LYS A 83 10.07 4.49 18.05
C LYS A 83 8.92 5.44 17.70
N GLY A 84 7.83 4.94 17.12
CA GLY A 84 6.66 5.73 16.73
C GLY A 84 6.68 6.22 15.28
N ALA A 85 7.63 5.76 14.45
CA ALA A 85 7.59 6.05 13.03
C ALA A 85 6.37 5.40 12.36
N VAL A 86 5.92 5.98 11.25
CA VAL A 86 4.90 5.42 10.36
C VAL A 86 5.43 5.31 8.94
N VAL A 87 4.88 4.38 8.16
CA VAL A 87 5.23 4.23 6.74
C VAL A 87 4.58 5.35 5.93
N THR A 88 5.38 6.20 5.29
CA THR A 88 4.90 7.30 4.46
C THR A 88 4.90 6.97 2.97
N GLU A 89 5.73 6.01 2.55
CA GLU A 89 5.80 5.54 1.17
C GLU A 89 6.31 4.10 1.14
N MET A 90 5.76 3.27 0.27
CA MET A 90 6.24 1.90 0.07
C MET A 90 6.13 1.47 -1.40
N ASN A 91 7.10 0.67 -1.84
CA ASN A 91 7.04 -0.04 -3.10
C ASN A 91 6.35 -1.39 -2.88
N LEU A 92 5.42 -1.74 -3.76
CA LEU A 92 4.61 -2.96 -3.69
C LEU A 92 4.77 -3.76 -4.98
N ILE A 93 4.78 -5.07 -4.80
CA ILE A 93 4.57 -6.06 -5.86
C ILE A 93 3.19 -6.65 -5.61
N PHE A 94 2.26 -6.41 -6.52
CA PHE A 94 0.90 -6.91 -6.45
C PHE A 94 0.74 -8.00 -7.50
N THR A 95 0.30 -9.18 -7.09
CA THR A 95 0.11 -10.31 -7.99
C THR A 95 -1.33 -10.77 -7.92
N VAL A 96 -1.98 -10.91 -9.07
CA VAL A 96 -3.32 -11.48 -9.23
C VAL A 96 -3.21 -12.59 -10.27
N ASP A 97 -3.57 -13.81 -9.88
CA ASP A 97 -3.36 -15.02 -10.67
C ASP A 97 -1.88 -15.16 -11.12
N GLU A 98 -1.60 -14.99 -12.41
CA GLU A 98 -0.24 -15.04 -13.00
C GLU A 98 0.31 -13.65 -13.36
N ASN A 99 -0.49 -12.60 -13.14
CA ASN A 99 -0.16 -11.24 -13.52
C ASN A 99 0.47 -10.48 -12.35
N GLU A 100 1.56 -9.76 -12.64
CA GLU A 100 2.30 -8.98 -11.66
C GLU A 100 2.31 -7.48 -12.02
N TRP A 101 2.01 -6.65 -11.02
CA TRP A 101 2.17 -5.20 -11.06
C TRP A 101 3.22 -4.77 -10.05
N ARG A 102 3.96 -3.72 -10.40
CA ARG A 102 4.92 -3.08 -9.48
C ARG A 102 4.67 -1.59 -9.44
N PHE A 103 4.53 -1.03 -8.25
CA PHE A 103 4.28 0.40 -8.08
C PHE A 103 4.70 0.87 -6.69
N SER A 104 4.88 2.18 -6.54
CA SER A 104 5.02 2.81 -5.22
C SER A 104 3.75 3.57 -4.87
N ILE A 105 3.40 3.60 -3.60
CA ILE A 105 2.28 4.37 -3.07
C ILE A 105 2.76 5.29 -1.94
N LYS A 106 2.30 6.55 -1.94
CA LYS A 106 2.59 7.54 -0.89
C LYS A 106 1.36 7.76 -0.01
N GLY A 107 1.48 7.51 1.30
CA GLY A 107 0.38 7.49 2.27
C GLY A 107 -0.43 8.78 2.27
N GLU A 108 0.19 9.89 2.66
CA GLU A 108 -0.43 11.24 2.69
C GLU A 108 -1.35 11.58 1.49
N SER A 109 -0.98 11.15 0.28
CA SER A 109 -1.71 11.51 -0.96
C SER A 109 -2.44 10.35 -1.62
N MET A 110 -2.18 9.11 -1.18
CA MET A 110 -2.55 7.86 -1.87
C MET A 110 -2.08 7.79 -3.33
N ASN A 111 -1.12 8.63 -3.75
CA ASN A 111 -0.63 8.67 -5.11
C ASN A 111 0.17 7.40 -5.43
N ILE A 112 -0.20 6.76 -6.54
CA ILE A 112 0.55 5.66 -7.12
C ILE A 112 1.56 6.21 -8.14
N THR A 113 2.81 5.79 -8.03
CA THR A 113 3.90 6.18 -8.93
C THR A 113 4.65 4.96 -9.45
N GLY A 114 5.27 5.09 -10.64
CA GLY A 114 6.08 4.03 -11.22
C GLY A 114 5.33 2.74 -11.57
N LEU A 115 4.01 2.82 -11.81
CA LEU A 115 3.16 1.66 -12.07
C LEU A 115 3.56 0.94 -13.35
N LYS A 116 4.17 -0.24 -13.18
CA LYS A 116 4.47 -1.22 -14.21
C LYS A 116 3.36 -2.28 -14.20
N THR A 117 2.75 -2.50 -15.36
CA THR A 117 1.75 -3.55 -15.58
C THR A 117 2.42 -4.82 -16.10
N PRO A 118 1.68 -5.95 -16.14
CA PRO A 118 2.07 -7.12 -16.91
C PRO A 118 2.39 -6.79 -18.37
N ALA A 119 3.17 -7.66 -19.00
CA ALA A 119 3.46 -7.59 -20.42
C ALA A 119 2.21 -7.92 -21.22
N THR A 120 1.94 -7.10 -22.25
CA THR A 120 0.84 -7.31 -23.20
C THR A 120 1.38 -7.88 -24.51
N GLY A 121 0.47 -8.34 -25.37
CA GLY A 121 0.81 -8.75 -26.74
C GLY A 121 1.39 -7.61 -27.57
N ASN A 122 2.01 -7.96 -28.70
CA ASN A 122 2.48 -6.99 -29.69
C ASN A 122 1.30 -6.39 -30.47
N ILE A 123 1.40 -5.12 -30.82
CA ILE A 123 0.47 -4.45 -31.75
C ILE A 123 1.03 -4.67 -33.16
N GLU A 124 0.35 -5.49 -33.96
CA GLU A 124 0.83 -5.89 -35.30
C GLU A 124 0.17 -5.08 -36.42
N SER A 125 -1.03 -4.55 -36.18
CA SER A 125 -1.80 -3.76 -37.13
C SER A 125 -2.48 -2.54 -36.49
N GLN A 126 -3.02 -1.66 -37.32
CA GLN A 126 -3.78 -0.50 -36.85
C GLN A 126 -5.10 -0.91 -36.16
N ASP A 127 -5.68 -2.05 -36.56
CA ASP A 127 -6.91 -2.58 -35.97
C ASP A 127 -6.68 -3.14 -34.56
N ASP A 128 -5.45 -3.55 -34.23
CA ASP A 128 -5.08 -4.05 -32.89
C ASP A 128 -4.91 -2.92 -31.85
N ILE A 129 -4.76 -1.68 -32.30
CA ILE A 129 -4.49 -0.54 -31.41
C ILE A 129 -5.63 -0.33 -30.41
N GLU A 130 -6.88 -0.43 -30.87
CA GLU A 130 -8.04 -0.25 -30.00
C GLU A 130 -8.06 -1.29 -28.87
N GLY A 131 -7.85 -2.57 -29.22
CA GLY A 131 -7.77 -3.66 -28.26
C GLY A 131 -6.64 -3.47 -27.25
N ALA A 132 -5.44 -3.11 -27.72
CA ALA A 132 -4.28 -2.88 -26.85
C ALA A 132 -4.48 -1.70 -25.89
N VAL A 133 -5.17 -0.64 -26.32
CA VAL A 133 -5.51 0.50 -25.45
C VAL A 133 -6.51 0.08 -24.36
N LEU A 134 -7.56 -0.66 -24.73
CA LEU A 134 -8.56 -1.15 -23.78
C LEU A 134 -7.95 -2.11 -22.76
N GLU A 135 -7.11 -3.05 -23.21
CA GLU A 135 -6.35 -3.95 -22.32
C GLU A 135 -5.49 -3.14 -21.36
N LYS A 136 -4.80 -2.11 -21.85
CA LYS A 136 -3.94 -1.29 -21.00
C LYS A 136 -4.71 -0.51 -19.93
N ILE A 137 -5.89 0.02 -20.28
CA ILE A 137 -6.78 0.70 -19.33
C ILE A 137 -7.22 -0.27 -18.22
N GLU A 138 -7.60 -1.49 -18.58
CA GLU A 138 -7.97 -2.53 -17.60
C GLU A 138 -6.81 -2.86 -16.67
N LEU A 139 -5.61 -3.08 -17.22
CA LEU A 139 -4.41 -3.36 -16.44
C LEU A 139 -4.07 -2.22 -15.46
N TYR A 140 -4.36 -0.97 -15.79
CA TYR A 140 -4.18 0.15 -14.86
C TYR A 140 -5.26 0.23 -13.79
N THR A 141 -6.48 -0.23 -14.09
CA THR A 141 -7.62 -0.18 -13.18
C THR A 141 -7.50 -1.18 -12.04
N ILE A 142 -6.97 -2.38 -12.32
CA ILE A 142 -6.80 -3.47 -11.34
C ILE A 142 -6.08 -3.06 -10.04
N PRO A 143 -4.85 -2.50 -10.06
CA PRO A 143 -4.17 -2.09 -8.83
C PRO A 143 -4.87 -0.92 -8.12
N LEU A 144 -5.55 -0.03 -8.85
CA LEU A 144 -6.33 1.07 -8.25
C LEU A 144 -7.51 0.51 -7.46
N GLN A 145 -8.30 -0.38 -8.07
CA GLN A 145 -9.42 -1.05 -7.40
C GLN A 145 -8.96 -1.87 -6.19
N ALA A 146 -7.78 -2.51 -6.28
CA ALA A 146 -7.20 -3.24 -5.16
C ALA A 146 -6.91 -2.31 -3.97
N ILE A 147 -6.24 -1.18 -4.22
CA ILE A 147 -5.92 -0.19 -3.17
C ILE A 147 -7.20 0.43 -2.60
N ASP A 148 -8.16 0.80 -3.44
CA ASP A 148 -9.43 1.41 -2.98
C ASP A 148 -10.21 0.48 -2.05
N THR A 149 -10.35 -0.80 -2.45
CA THR A 149 -11.12 -1.78 -1.67
C THR A 149 -10.39 -2.20 -0.40
N LEU A 150 -9.07 -2.32 -0.46
CA LEU A 150 -8.24 -2.60 0.72
C LEU A 150 -8.27 -1.41 1.70
N PHE A 151 -8.25 -0.18 1.21
CA PHE A 151 -8.39 1.03 2.02
C PHE A 151 -9.78 1.11 2.63
N GLU A 152 -10.84 0.80 1.89
CA GLU A 152 -12.21 0.73 2.42
C GLU A 152 -12.31 -0.29 3.56
N TYR A 153 -11.73 -1.49 3.38
CA TYR A 153 -11.67 -2.52 4.41
C TYR A 153 -10.93 -2.00 5.66
N PHE A 154 -9.76 -1.40 5.46
CA PHE A 154 -8.96 -0.79 6.52
C PHE A 154 -9.75 0.27 7.29
N ILE A 155 -10.40 1.22 6.60
CA ILE A 155 -11.13 2.31 7.25
C ILE A 155 -12.30 1.78 8.08
N LYS A 156 -13.07 0.82 7.56
CA LYS A 156 -14.15 0.17 8.32
C LYS A 156 -13.62 -0.47 9.60
N LYS A 157 -12.45 -1.10 9.53
CA LYS A 157 -11.76 -1.68 10.68
C LYS A 157 -11.28 -0.59 11.65
N ARG A 158 -10.61 0.44 11.13
CA ARG A 158 -9.98 1.55 11.85
C ARG A 158 -10.94 2.38 12.69
N VAL A 159 -12.19 2.52 12.25
CA VAL A 159 -13.25 3.24 12.98
C VAL A 159 -14.05 2.34 13.92
N SER A 160 -13.85 1.02 13.87
CA SER A 160 -14.52 0.07 14.75
C SER A 160 -13.72 -0.17 16.03
N ASP A 161 -14.38 -0.69 17.07
CA ASP A 161 -13.73 -1.07 18.33
C ASP A 161 -12.66 -2.16 18.13
N ARG A 162 -12.79 -2.98 17.07
CA ARG A 162 -11.80 -4.02 16.71
C ARG A 162 -10.41 -3.43 16.45
N TRP A 163 -10.32 -2.18 16.00
CA TRP A 163 -9.02 -1.52 15.83
C TRP A 163 -8.24 -1.46 17.14
N ARG A 164 -8.91 -1.01 18.21
CA ARG A 164 -8.27 -0.87 19.53
C ARG A 164 -8.07 -2.22 20.21
N ASP A 165 -9.05 -3.11 20.09
CA ASP A 165 -9.10 -4.34 20.89
C ASP A 165 -8.33 -5.50 20.26
N ILE A 166 -8.11 -5.49 18.94
CA ILE A 166 -7.53 -6.61 18.20
C ILE A 166 -6.33 -6.14 17.36
N GLU A 167 -6.52 -5.16 16.49
CA GLU A 167 -5.50 -4.81 15.49
C GLU A 167 -4.27 -4.14 16.10
N ILE A 168 -4.46 -3.10 16.93
CA ILE A 168 -3.34 -2.41 17.58
C ILE A 168 -2.52 -3.37 18.46
N PRO A 169 -3.12 -4.23 19.30
CA PRO A 169 -2.37 -5.26 20.02
C PRO A 169 -1.56 -6.17 19.10
N ALA A 170 -2.16 -6.68 18.02
CA ALA A 170 -1.48 -7.58 17.08
C ALA A 170 -0.34 -6.90 16.32
N MET A 171 -0.53 -5.65 15.88
CA MET A 171 0.53 -4.85 15.25
C MET A 171 1.66 -4.54 16.23
N ARG A 172 1.35 -4.26 17.50
CA ARG A 172 2.37 -4.04 18.55
C ARG A 172 3.17 -5.29 18.85
N GLU A 173 2.52 -6.45 18.89
CA GLU A 173 3.17 -7.74 19.05
C GLU A 173 4.12 -7.99 17.87
N TRP A 174 3.63 -7.83 16.63
CA TRP A 174 4.43 -7.97 15.41
C TRP A 174 5.69 -7.11 15.42
N ILE A 175 5.58 -5.80 15.72
CA ILE A 175 6.77 -4.95 15.77
C ILE A 175 7.68 -5.26 16.96
N SER A 176 7.20 -5.94 18.01
CA SER A 176 8.02 -6.26 19.19
C SER A 176 8.88 -7.52 19.04
N LEU A 177 8.53 -8.38 18.07
CA LEU A 177 9.35 -9.50 17.59
C LEU A 177 10.62 -8.96 16.91
#